data_AF-A0A7X9S0D5-F1
#
_entry.id   AF-A0A7X9S0D5-F1
#
_cell.length_a   1.000
_cell.length_b   1.000
_cell.length_c   1.000
_cell.angle_alpha   90.00
_cell.angle_beta   90.00
_cell.angle_gamma   90.00
#
_symmetry.space_group_name_H-M   'P 1'
#
loop_
_entity.id
_entity.type
_entity.pdbx_description
1 polymer ?
#
loop_
_entity_poly.entity_id
_entity_poly.type
_entity_poly.pdbx_seq_one_letter_code
_entity_poly.pdbx_strand_id
1 'polypeptide(L)'
;MDIKNQILEFAKKYSLKENALASIDKAIDVSIESNNEDGIDILAGNNKDELIYEFGRFGFHVDGNGNSKIITRIKIYSKKLYGSNIDVPVGYYEEWTGLDGEHLDEFLSFNWSSRGLYVDYYIERINKIVPQKYFRRNVPEYEFVSYINHLISLFQGRQFDVAILFIKRSLVYLEKARNKKIEEEYLRVCLELFEGVYHFVKNENLVETEKLDKYKIYERIKSQQQIIAKNCR
;
A
#
# COMPACT_ATOMS: atom_id res chain seq x y z
N MET A 1 33.25 7.30 16.02
CA MET A 1 32.36 7.94 15.02
C MET A 1 31.38 6.88 14.56
N ASP A 2 30.08 7.12 14.70
CA ASP A 2 29.03 6.13 14.38
C ASP A 2 28.88 5.97 12.86
N ILE A 3 28.60 4.75 12.39
CA ILE A 3 28.45 4.38 10.96
C ILE A 3 27.36 5.24 10.31
N LYS A 4 26.29 5.55 11.04
CA LYS A 4 25.24 6.45 10.56
C LYS A 4 25.79 7.83 10.16
N ASN A 5 26.68 8.40 10.97
CA ASN A 5 27.26 9.71 10.69
C ASN A 5 28.23 9.65 9.51
N GLN A 6 29.00 8.56 9.38
CA GLN A 6 29.86 8.34 8.22
C GLN A 6 29.05 8.27 6.91
N ILE A 7 27.94 7.55 6.90
CA ILE A 7 27.04 7.48 5.73
C ILE A 7 26.47 8.86 5.40
N LEU A 8 26.06 9.64 6.40
CA LEU A 8 25.50 10.98 6.17
C LEU A 8 26.55 11.96 5.66
N GLU A 9 27.77 11.91 6.17
CA GLU A 9 28.88 12.74 5.67
C GLU A 9 29.28 12.34 4.25
N PHE A 10 29.35 11.04 3.97
CA PHE A 10 29.58 10.52 2.63
C PHE A 10 28.50 10.98 1.65
N ALA A 11 27.22 10.80 2.01
CA ALA A 11 26.11 11.18 1.16
C ALA A 11 26.08 12.68 0.87
N LYS A 12 26.46 13.52 1.84
CA LYS A 12 26.64 14.96 1.64
C LYS A 12 27.82 15.29 0.73
N LYS A 13 28.97 14.65 0.95
CA LYS A 13 30.20 14.86 0.16
C LYS A 13 29.95 14.64 -1.33
N TYR A 14 29.16 13.63 -1.68
CA TYR A 14 28.86 13.27 -3.06
C TYR A 14 27.47 13.73 -3.54
N SER A 15 26.77 14.56 -2.75
CA SER A 15 25.43 15.10 -3.10
C SER A 15 24.43 14.02 -3.55
N LEU A 16 24.45 12.85 -2.91
CA LEU A 16 23.75 11.67 -3.42
C LEU A 16 22.24 11.87 -3.51
N LYS A 17 21.64 12.57 -2.53
CA LYS A 17 20.20 12.85 -2.54
C LYS A 17 19.82 13.74 -3.72
N GLU A 18 20.58 14.82 -3.94
CA GLU A 18 20.33 15.79 -4.99
C GLU A 18 20.51 15.15 -6.37
N ASN A 19 21.55 14.32 -6.53
CA ASN A 19 21.80 13.58 -7.77
C ASN A 19 20.67 12.58 -8.06
N ALA A 20 20.22 11.82 -7.06
CA ALA A 20 19.12 10.88 -7.22
C ALA A 20 17.79 11.56 -7.58
N LEU A 21 17.48 12.71 -6.96
CA LEU A 21 16.29 13.50 -7.28
C LEU A 21 16.36 14.13 -8.68
N ALA A 22 17.55 14.49 -9.17
CA ALA A 22 17.73 15.02 -10.51
C ALA A 22 17.69 13.93 -11.60
N SER A 23 18.07 12.70 -11.27
CA SER A 23 18.18 11.59 -12.23
C SER A 23 16.86 10.87 -12.48
N ILE A 24 15.95 10.86 -11.50
CA ILE A 24 14.72 10.05 -11.54
C ILE A 24 13.84 10.31 -12.78
N ASP A 25 13.67 11.58 -13.19
CA ASP A 25 12.82 11.90 -14.34
C ASP A 25 13.37 11.30 -15.63
N LYS A 26 14.70 11.33 -15.80
CA LYS A 26 15.39 10.72 -16.93
C LYS A 26 15.28 9.20 -16.89
N ALA A 27 15.47 8.59 -15.72
CA ALA A 27 15.32 7.14 -15.56
C ALA A 27 13.90 6.67 -15.92
N ILE A 28 12.88 7.45 -15.56
CA ILE A 28 11.49 7.20 -15.96
C ILE A 28 11.33 7.31 -17.48
N ASP A 29 11.86 8.36 -18.13
CA ASP A 29 11.74 8.53 -19.58
C ASP A 29 12.39 7.37 -20.34
N VAL A 30 13.61 7.00 -19.98
CA VAL A 30 14.31 5.84 -20.58
C VAL A 30 13.52 4.54 -20.35
N SER A 31 12.92 4.38 -19.18
CA SER A 31 12.10 3.21 -18.88
C SER A 31 10.81 3.20 -19.70
N ILE A 32 10.15 4.35 -19.93
CA ILE A 32 8.97 4.45 -20.78
C ILE A 32 9.33 4.11 -22.23
N GLU A 33 10.41 4.67 -22.74
CA GLU A 33 10.87 4.43 -24.12
C GLU A 33 11.19 2.95 -24.34
N SER A 34 12.04 2.36 -23.49
CA SER A 34 12.42 0.93 -23.61
C SER A 34 11.23 -0.02 -23.48
N ASN A 35 10.34 0.20 -22.50
CA ASN A 35 9.22 -0.70 -22.27
C ASN A 35 8.10 -0.54 -23.31
N ASN A 36 7.95 0.62 -23.93
CA ASN A 36 7.02 0.80 -25.05
C ASN A 36 7.40 -0.05 -26.26
N GLU A 37 8.70 -0.27 -26.52
CA GLU A 37 9.17 -1.18 -27.57
C GLU A 37 8.71 -2.62 -27.30
N ASP A 38 8.62 -3.01 -26.03
CA ASP A 38 8.13 -4.30 -25.56
C ASP A 38 6.60 -4.34 -25.34
N GLY A 39 5.88 -3.24 -25.59
CA GLY A 39 4.43 -3.12 -25.37
C GLY A 39 4.02 -3.09 -23.89
N ILE A 40 4.95 -2.76 -22.99
CA ILE A 40 4.74 -2.68 -21.54
C ILE A 40 4.51 -1.22 -21.14
N ASP A 41 3.34 -0.93 -20.57
CA ASP A 41 3.05 0.37 -19.95
C ASP A 41 3.48 0.37 -18.48
N ILE A 42 4.68 0.88 -18.20
CA ILE A 42 5.22 0.95 -16.83
C ILE A 42 4.48 1.96 -15.93
N LEU A 43 3.64 2.83 -16.49
CA LEU A 43 2.82 3.79 -15.76
C LEU A 43 1.38 3.29 -15.56
N ALA A 44 1.01 2.17 -16.19
CA ALA A 44 -0.32 1.56 -16.13
C ALA A 44 -1.45 2.57 -16.37
N GLY A 45 -1.30 3.42 -17.39
CA GLY A 45 -2.26 4.45 -17.77
C GLY A 45 -2.25 5.72 -16.92
N ASN A 46 -1.30 5.86 -15.98
CA ASN A 46 -1.15 7.07 -15.18
C ASN A 46 -0.27 8.12 -15.88
N ASN A 47 -0.50 9.40 -15.56
CA ASN A 47 0.30 10.49 -16.11
C ASN A 47 1.56 10.70 -15.26
N LYS A 48 2.74 10.77 -15.91
CA LYS A 48 4.02 11.09 -15.27
C LYS A 48 3.96 12.42 -14.49
N ASP A 49 3.28 13.43 -15.02
CA ASP A 49 3.15 14.75 -14.38
C ASP A 49 2.35 14.71 -13.06
N GLU A 50 1.66 13.61 -12.80
CA GLU A 50 0.96 13.35 -11.54
C GLU A 50 1.85 12.68 -10.49
N LEU A 51 3.11 12.38 -10.79
CA LEU A 51 4.03 11.79 -9.83
C LEU A 51 4.59 12.84 -8.87
N ILE A 52 4.90 12.39 -7.64
CA ILE A 52 5.59 13.17 -6.60
C ILE A 52 6.78 12.35 -6.14
N TYR A 53 7.94 12.98 -6.02
CA TYR A 53 9.17 12.33 -5.60
C TYR A 53 9.61 12.85 -4.24
N GLU A 54 9.89 11.93 -3.32
CA GLU A 54 10.41 12.29 -2.01
C GLU A 54 11.62 11.44 -1.65
N PHE A 55 12.58 12.06 -0.97
CA PHE A 55 13.68 11.31 -0.40
C PHE A 55 13.16 10.31 0.66
N GLY A 56 13.48 9.03 0.45
CA GLY A 56 13.13 7.96 1.37
C GLY A 56 14.22 7.76 2.42
N ARG A 57 15.40 7.31 2.01
CA ARG A 57 16.51 6.98 2.91
C ARG A 57 17.83 6.80 2.16
N PHE A 58 18.92 6.82 2.92
CA PHE A 58 20.16 6.15 2.56
C PHE A 58 20.19 4.74 3.17
N GLY A 59 20.72 3.77 2.44
CA GLY A 59 21.01 2.42 2.90
C GLY A 59 22.47 2.08 2.67
N PHE A 60 23.09 1.35 3.59
CA PHE A 60 24.39 0.73 3.37
C PHE A 60 24.16 -0.77 3.15
N HIS A 61 24.72 -1.30 2.07
CA HIS A 61 24.55 -2.70 1.69
C HIS A 61 25.90 -3.35 1.48
N VAL A 62 26.07 -4.56 2.01
CA VAL A 62 27.23 -5.43 1.77
C VAL A 62 26.72 -6.69 1.11
N ASP A 63 27.24 -7.01 -0.07
CA ASP A 63 26.87 -8.23 -0.78
C ASP A 63 27.62 -9.47 -0.25
N GLY A 64 27.28 -10.66 -0.77
CA GLY A 64 27.92 -11.91 -0.36
C GLY A 64 29.41 -12.03 -0.69
N ASN A 65 29.92 -11.14 -1.55
CA ASN A 65 31.34 -11.06 -1.93
C ASN A 65 32.09 -10.02 -1.09
N GLY A 66 31.41 -9.33 -0.16
CA GLY A 66 31.98 -8.28 0.68
C GLY A 66 32.02 -6.90 0.00
N ASN A 67 31.44 -6.74 -1.20
CA ASN A 67 31.36 -5.44 -1.84
C ASN A 67 30.34 -4.58 -1.12
N SER A 68 30.71 -3.33 -0.87
CA SER A 68 29.91 -2.38 -0.12
C SER A 68 29.43 -1.25 -1.02
N LYS A 69 28.17 -0.84 -0.84
CA LYS A 69 27.57 0.27 -1.59
C LYS A 69 26.61 1.08 -0.73
N ILE A 70 26.42 2.34 -1.13
CA ILE A 70 25.39 3.22 -0.61
C ILE A 70 24.23 3.21 -1.59
N ILE A 71 23.03 2.99 -1.07
CA ILE A 71 21.77 3.01 -1.82
C ILE A 71 21.04 4.29 -1.43
N THR A 72 20.81 5.17 -2.41
CA THR A 72 19.98 6.36 -2.24
C THR A 72 18.60 6.06 -2.78
N ARG A 73 17.59 6.03 -1.91
CA ARG A 73 16.22 5.69 -2.28
C ARG A 73 15.32 6.92 -2.34
N ILE A 74 14.70 7.12 -3.49
CA ILE A 74 13.60 8.08 -3.71
C ILE A 74 12.29 7.30 -3.77
N LYS A 75 11.30 7.72 -2.99
CA LYS A 75 9.95 7.19 -3.04
C LYS A 75 9.16 7.95 -4.11
N ILE A 76 8.34 7.22 -4.86
CA ILE A 76 7.49 7.78 -5.90
C ILE A 76 6.05 7.64 -5.45
N TYR A 77 5.30 8.72 -5.45
CA TYR A 77 3.86 8.75 -5.14
C TYR A 77 3.08 9.26 -6.35
N SER A 78 1.76 9.06 -6.33
CA SER A 78 0.84 9.67 -7.28
C SER A 78 -0.01 10.72 -6.58
N LYS A 79 -0.14 11.93 -7.15
CA LYS A 79 -1.04 13.00 -6.69
C LYS A 79 -2.49 12.52 -6.48
N LYS A 80 -2.93 11.50 -7.22
CA LYS A 80 -4.26 10.89 -7.05
C LYS A 80 -4.43 10.15 -5.72
N LEU A 81 -3.33 9.62 -5.18
CA LEU A 81 -3.29 8.83 -3.95
C LEU A 81 -2.65 9.58 -2.78
N TYR A 82 -1.89 10.63 -3.06
CA TYR A 82 -1.13 11.42 -2.09
C TYR A 82 -2.04 12.46 -1.42
N GLY A 83 -1.99 12.56 -0.08
CA GLY A 83 -2.77 13.55 0.68
C GLY A 83 -4.24 13.19 0.99
N SER A 84 -4.74 12.02 0.58
CA SER A 84 -6.07 11.51 0.98
C SER A 84 -6.08 10.80 2.34
N ASN A 85 -5.21 11.23 3.28
CA ASN A 85 -4.87 10.56 4.55
C ASN A 85 -4.05 9.24 4.43
N ILE A 86 -3.51 8.93 3.25
CA ILE A 86 -2.70 7.72 3.01
C ILE A 86 -1.53 8.07 2.07
N ASP A 87 -0.32 8.21 2.61
CA ASP A 87 0.90 8.44 1.80
C ASP A 87 1.55 7.11 1.43
N VAL A 88 0.97 6.41 0.45
CA VAL A 88 1.52 5.13 -0.05
C VAL A 88 2.29 5.38 -1.35
N PRO A 89 3.60 5.06 -1.39
CA PRO A 89 4.37 5.17 -2.61
C PRO A 89 3.91 4.13 -3.63
N VAL A 90 3.71 4.58 -4.87
CA VAL A 90 3.39 3.76 -6.05
C VAL A 90 4.64 3.15 -6.69
N GLY A 91 5.82 3.50 -6.18
CA GLY A 91 7.08 3.00 -6.68
C GLY A 91 8.27 3.57 -5.91
N TYR A 92 9.46 3.27 -6.40
CA TYR A 92 10.69 3.84 -5.92
C TYR A 92 11.75 3.87 -7.02
N TYR A 93 12.70 4.77 -6.84
CA TYR A 93 13.95 4.82 -7.56
C TYR A 93 15.09 4.61 -6.55
N GLU A 94 16.06 3.77 -6.90
CA GLU A 94 17.27 3.54 -6.12
C GLU A 94 18.49 3.81 -6.98
N GLU A 95 19.38 4.66 -6.49
CA GLU A 95 20.69 4.89 -7.08
C GLU A 95 21.77 4.24 -6.21
N TRP A 96 22.62 3.42 -6.82
CA TRP A 96 23.67 2.67 -6.14
C TRP A 96 25.01 3.35 -6.38
N THR A 97 25.73 3.64 -5.30
CA THR A 97 27.01 4.34 -5.33
C THR A 97 28.08 3.54 -4.59
N GLY A 98 29.25 3.40 -5.19
CA GLY A 98 30.44 2.80 -4.58
C GLY A 98 30.98 3.67 -3.44
N LEU A 99 31.86 3.12 -2.61
CA LEU A 99 32.44 3.85 -1.47
C LEU A 99 33.51 4.88 -1.85
N ASP A 100 33.88 4.95 -3.12
CA ASP A 100 34.70 6.00 -3.73
C ASP A 100 33.86 7.15 -4.33
N GLY A 101 32.53 6.95 -4.40
CA GLY A 101 31.57 7.88 -5.00
C GLY A 101 31.22 7.56 -6.44
N GLU A 102 31.70 6.45 -7.01
CA GLU A 102 31.34 6.05 -8.37
C GLU A 102 29.86 5.62 -8.44
N HIS A 103 29.18 6.00 -9.53
CA HIS A 103 27.85 5.48 -9.82
C HIS A 103 27.98 4.03 -10.29
N LEU A 104 27.27 3.13 -9.63
CA LEU A 104 27.32 1.69 -9.92
C LEU A 104 26.14 1.25 -10.79
N ASP A 105 24.93 1.63 -10.40
CA ASP A 105 23.69 1.18 -11.03
C ASP A 105 22.50 2.03 -10.59
N GLU A 106 21.39 1.92 -11.31
CA GLU A 106 20.12 2.52 -10.96
C GLU A 106 18.95 1.54 -11.15
N PHE A 107 17.99 1.61 -10.25
CA PHE A 107 16.81 0.75 -10.26
C PHE A 107 15.56 1.60 -10.16
N LEU A 108 14.72 1.52 -11.18
CA LEU A 108 13.37 2.07 -11.15
C LEU A 108 12.37 0.93 -11.00
N SER A 109 11.46 1.07 -10.05
CA SER A 109 10.38 0.12 -9.86
C SER A 109 9.08 0.84 -9.62
N PHE A 110 8.12 0.59 -10.50
CA PHE A 110 6.73 0.94 -10.27
C PHE A 110 5.96 -0.29 -9.83
N ASN A 111 5.06 -0.07 -8.88
CA ASN A 111 4.08 -1.05 -8.45
C ASN A 111 2.69 -0.42 -8.54
N TRP A 112 2.25 -0.24 -9.78
CA TRP A 112 0.86 0.14 -10.10
C TRP A 112 -0.11 -1.01 -9.92
N SER A 113 0.41 -2.25 -10.04
CA SER A 113 -0.37 -3.42 -9.67
C SER A 113 -0.81 -3.23 -8.24
N SER A 114 -2.07 -3.49 -8.01
CA SER A 114 -2.66 -3.38 -6.70
C SER A 114 -2.13 -4.45 -5.72
N ARG A 115 -1.00 -5.13 -6.02
CA ARG A 115 -0.13 -5.82 -5.03
C ARG A 115 0.13 -4.97 -3.78
N GLY A 116 -0.12 -3.65 -3.85
CA GLY A 116 -0.16 -2.68 -2.76
C GLY A 116 -1.39 -2.67 -1.82
N LEU A 117 -2.28 -3.68 -1.78
CA LEU A 117 -2.94 -3.94 -0.49
C LEU A 117 -1.90 -4.59 0.43
N TYR A 118 -1.18 -3.77 1.18
CA TYR A 118 -0.34 -4.24 2.28
C TYR A 118 -1.24 -4.84 3.36
N VAL A 119 -1.72 -6.07 3.17
CA VAL A 119 -2.59 -6.73 4.14
C VAL A 119 -1.89 -6.78 5.50
N ASP A 120 -0.58 -6.94 5.52
CA ASP A 120 0.24 -6.88 6.74
C ASP A 120 0.09 -5.55 7.49
N TYR A 121 -0.04 -4.42 6.78
CA TYR A 121 -0.34 -3.12 7.39
C TYR A 121 -1.72 -3.12 8.06
N TYR A 122 -2.74 -3.68 7.40
CA TYR A 122 -4.07 -3.79 8.00
C TYR A 122 -4.09 -4.78 9.16
N ILE A 123 -3.38 -5.91 9.07
CA ILE A 123 -3.21 -6.88 10.16
C ILE A 123 -2.61 -6.19 11.38
N GLU A 124 -1.53 -5.44 11.21
CA GLU A 124 -0.86 -4.75 12.31
C GLU A 124 -1.79 -3.74 12.98
N ARG A 125 -2.49 -2.90 12.20
CA ARG A 125 -3.42 -1.90 12.74
C ARG A 125 -4.62 -2.54 13.42
N ILE A 126 -5.24 -3.51 12.78
CA ILE A 126 -6.39 -4.25 13.33
C ILE A 126 -6.02 -4.89 14.67
N ASN A 127 -4.88 -5.57 14.75
CA ASN A 127 -4.44 -6.23 15.99
C ASN A 127 -4.17 -5.24 17.14
N LYS A 128 -3.80 -3.99 16.84
CA LYS A 128 -3.58 -2.95 17.84
C LYS A 128 -4.90 -2.38 18.40
N ILE A 129 -5.91 -2.21 17.55
CA ILE A 129 -7.13 -1.46 17.88
C ILE A 129 -8.35 -2.36 18.18
N VAL A 130 -8.31 -3.64 17.79
CA VAL A 130 -9.42 -4.56 18.04
C VAL A 130 -9.59 -4.80 19.55
N PRO A 131 -10.79 -4.57 20.12
CA PRO A 131 -11.00 -4.84 21.53
C PRO A 131 -10.86 -6.32 21.86
N GLN A 132 -10.05 -6.64 22.86
CA GLN A 132 -9.81 -8.03 23.28
C GLN A 132 -11.08 -8.80 23.64
N LYS A 133 -12.12 -8.11 24.16
CA LYS A 133 -13.43 -8.70 24.44
C LYS A 133 -14.08 -9.32 23.19
N TYR A 134 -13.77 -8.84 21.99
CA TYR A 134 -14.37 -9.33 20.74
C TYR A 134 -13.88 -10.70 20.31
N PHE A 135 -12.78 -11.20 20.88
CA PHE A 135 -12.35 -12.59 20.64
C PHE A 135 -13.12 -13.62 21.48
N ARG A 136 -14.05 -13.19 22.35
CA ARG A 136 -14.88 -14.09 23.16
C ARG A 136 -16.10 -14.55 22.38
N ARG A 137 -16.27 -15.87 22.21
CA ARG A 137 -17.38 -16.47 21.43
C ARG A 137 -18.78 -16.03 21.85
N ASN A 138 -18.95 -15.60 23.10
CA ASN A 138 -20.23 -15.21 23.67
C ASN A 138 -20.55 -13.70 23.52
N VAL A 139 -19.70 -12.91 22.85
CA VAL A 139 -20.04 -11.52 22.54
C VAL A 139 -20.54 -11.38 21.10
N PRO A 140 -21.51 -10.48 20.85
CA PRO A 140 -22.09 -10.33 19.52
C PRO A 140 -21.09 -9.98 18.42
N GLU A 141 -20.02 -9.26 18.75
CA GLU A 141 -18.99 -8.76 17.82
C GLU A 141 -17.98 -9.81 17.40
N TYR A 142 -17.97 -10.97 18.07
CA TYR A 142 -17.14 -12.11 17.69
C TYR A 142 -17.38 -12.55 16.24
N GLU A 143 -18.64 -12.48 15.80
CA GLU A 143 -19.01 -12.79 14.42
C GLU A 143 -18.33 -11.84 13.42
N PHE A 144 -18.35 -10.54 13.71
CA PHE A 144 -17.72 -9.53 12.86
C PHE A 144 -16.21 -9.72 12.81
N VAL A 145 -15.54 -9.84 13.97
CA VAL A 145 -14.08 -10.09 14.04
C VAL A 145 -13.71 -11.38 13.31
N SER A 146 -14.54 -12.43 13.44
CA SER A 146 -14.33 -13.67 12.70
C SER A 146 -14.39 -13.45 11.20
N TYR A 147 -15.33 -12.64 10.69
CA TYR A 147 -15.39 -12.31 9.26
C TYR A 147 -14.17 -11.52 8.79
N ILE A 148 -13.66 -10.56 9.58
CA ILE A 148 -12.41 -9.84 9.27
C ILE A 148 -11.23 -10.81 9.18
N ASN A 149 -11.08 -11.72 10.14
CA ASN A 149 -9.97 -12.68 10.14
C ASN A 149 -10.04 -13.66 8.95
N HIS A 150 -11.24 -14.11 8.58
CA HIS A 150 -11.43 -14.94 7.40
C HIS A 150 -11.10 -14.17 6.12
N LEU A 151 -11.56 -12.91 5.99
CA LEU A 151 -11.21 -12.04 4.87
C LEU A 151 -9.68 -11.96 4.70
N ILE A 152 -8.95 -11.63 5.78
CA ILE A 152 -7.49 -11.51 5.76
C ILE A 152 -6.84 -12.83 5.32
N SER A 153 -7.21 -13.94 5.96
CA SER A 153 -6.61 -15.26 5.69
C SER A 153 -6.86 -15.72 4.26
N LEU A 154 -8.10 -15.53 3.76
CA LEU A 154 -8.48 -15.89 2.40
C LEU A 154 -7.79 -15.01 1.37
N PHE A 155 -7.67 -13.72 1.64
CA PHE A 155 -6.96 -12.80 0.75
C PHE A 155 -5.48 -13.14 0.66
N GLN A 156 -4.81 -13.41 1.80
CA GLN A 156 -3.41 -13.87 1.81
C GLN A 156 -3.25 -15.21 1.07
N GLY A 157 -4.21 -16.12 1.21
CA GLY A 157 -4.31 -17.38 0.46
C GLY A 157 -4.75 -17.23 -1.00
N ARG A 158 -4.92 -16.01 -1.51
CA ARG A 158 -5.36 -15.69 -2.88
C ARG A 158 -6.73 -16.27 -3.27
N GLN A 159 -7.58 -16.54 -2.29
CA GLN A 159 -8.96 -17.01 -2.47
C GLN A 159 -9.92 -15.82 -2.62
N PHE A 160 -9.75 -15.04 -3.68
CA PHE A 160 -10.37 -13.71 -3.84
C PHE A 160 -11.90 -13.74 -3.91
N ASP A 161 -12.48 -14.70 -4.63
CA ASP A 161 -13.93 -14.91 -4.69
C ASP A 161 -14.54 -15.06 -3.29
N VAL A 162 -13.89 -15.87 -2.45
CA VAL A 162 -14.35 -16.17 -1.09
C VAL A 162 -14.08 -14.97 -0.17
N ALA A 163 -12.94 -14.29 -0.34
CA ALA A 163 -12.61 -13.08 0.40
C ALA A 163 -13.69 -11.99 0.23
N ILE A 164 -14.13 -11.75 -1.01
CA ILE A 164 -15.23 -10.82 -1.32
C ILE A 164 -16.54 -11.19 -0.62
N LEU A 165 -16.84 -12.49 -0.48
CA LEU A 165 -18.00 -12.96 0.27
C LEU A 165 -17.93 -12.57 1.76
N PHE A 166 -16.74 -12.57 2.36
CA PHE A 166 -16.56 -12.14 3.74
C PHE A 166 -16.68 -10.63 3.92
N ILE A 167 -16.27 -9.81 2.95
CA ILE A 167 -16.61 -8.36 2.94
C ILE A 167 -18.13 -8.18 2.95
N LYS A 168 -18.83 -8.89 2.04
CA LYS A 168 -20.30 -8.83 1.99
C LYS A 168 -20.93 -9.22 3.34
N ARG A 169 -20.48 -10.29 3.98
CA ARG A 169 -20.99 -10.76 5.27
C ARG A 169 -20.75 -9.73 6.37
N SER A 170 -19.57 -9.13 6.42
CA SER A 170 -19.25 -8.03 7.34
C SER A 170 -20.18 -6.83 7.15
N LEU A 171 -20.44 -6.42 5.91
CA LEU A 171 -21.37 -5.32 5.62
C LEU A 171 -22.82 -5.68 6.03
N VAL A 172 -23.26 -6.92 5.78
CA VAL A 172 -24.59 -7.39 6.21
C VAL A 172 -24.70 -7.39 7.74
N TYR A 173 -23.63 -7.76 8.44
CA TYR A 173 -23.58 -7.70 9.90
C TYR A 173 -23.81 -6.27 10.39
N LEU A 174 -23.13 -5.28 9.81
CA LEU A 174 -23.25 -3.87 10.17
C LEU A 174 -24.67 -3.33 9.92
N GLU A 175 -25.30 -3.71 8.81
CA GLU A 175 -26.66 -3.28 8.47
C GLU A 175 -27.74 -3.87 9.40
N LYS A 176 -27.54 -5.11 9.86
CA LYS A 176 -28.47 -5.79 10.76
C LYS A 176 -28.27 -5.39 12.22
N ALA A 177 -27.10 -4.88 12.57
CA ALA A 177 -26.72 -4.52 13.93
C ALA A 177 -27.37 -3.20 14.38
N ARG A 178 -28.70 -3.18 14.55
CA ARG A 178 -29.42 -1.97 15.01
C ARG A 178 -29.02 -1.47 16.41
N ASN A 179 -28.36 -2.29 17.24
CA ASN A 179 -27.92 -1.95 18.61
C ASN A 179 -26.47 -2.35 18.94
N LYS A 180 -25.66 -2.84 17.97
CA LYS A 180 -24.28 -3.28 18.26
C LYS A 180 -23.32 -2.19 17.81
N LYS A 181 -22.62 -1.57 18.77
CA LYS A 181 -21.68 -0.48 18.49
C LYS A 181 -20.27 -1.06 18.41
N ILE A 182 -19.85 -1.42 17.20
CA ILE A 182 -18.43 -1.63 16.90
C ILE A 182 -17.70 -0.32 17.20
N GLU A 183 -16.56 -0.39 17.87
CA GLU A 183 -15.71 0.76 18.19
C GLU A 183 -15.31 1.43 16.88
N GLU A 184 -15.49 2.74 16.85
CA GLU A 184 -15.42 3.51 15.61
C GLU A 184 -14.06 3.42 14.93
N GLU A 185 -12.97 3.51 15.71
CA GLU A 185 -11.60 3.39 15.21
C GLU A 185 -11.37 2.02 14.56
N TYR A 186 -11.81 0.95 15.22
CA TYR A 186 -11.71 -0.40 14.68
C TYR A 186 -12.52 -0.58 13.40
N LEU A 187 -13.77 -0.08 13.39
CA LEU A 187 -14.64 -0.13 12.23
C LEU A 187 -14.05 0.63 11.03
N ARG A 188 -13.46 1.80 11.26
CA ARG A 188 -12.85 2.63 10.22
C ARG A 188 -11.74 1.88 9.49
N VAL A 189 -10.83 1.25 10.23
CA VAL A 189 -9.74 0.46 9.63
C VAL A 189 -10.28 -0.77 8.90
N CYS A 190 -11.34 -1.41 9.40
CA CYS A 190 -11.99 -2.51 8.68
C CYS A 190 -12.60 -2.06 7.35
N LEU A 191 -13.23 -0.88 7.31
CA LEU A 191 -13.79 -0.32 6.07
C LEU A 191 -12.69 0.07 5.08
N GLU A 192 -11.57 0.63 5.55
CA GLU A 192 -10.39 0.89 4.73
C GLU A 192 -9.83 -0.41 4.12
N LEU A 193 -9.77 -1.49 4.90
CA LEU A 193 -9.39 -2.82 4.39
C LEU A 193 -10.36 -3.30 3.31
N PHE A 194 -11.67 -3.17 3.52
CA PHE A 194 -12.68 -3.61 2.54
C PHE A 194 -12.56 -2.85 1.22
N GLU A 195 -12.38 -1.53 1.29
CA GLU A 195 -12.20 -0.68 0.13
C GLU A 195 -10.94 -1.07 -0.65
N GLY A 196 -9.82 -1.26 0.06
CA GLY A 196 -8.57 -1.70 -0.55
C GLY A 196 -8.69 -3.08 -1.21
N VAL A 197 -9.30 -4.07 -0.54
CA VAL A 197 -9.54 -5.41 -1.13
C VAL A 197 -10.45 -5.32 -2.35
N TYR A 198 -11.52 -4.54 -2.27
CA TYR A 198 -12.46 -4.38 -3.38
C TYR A 198 -11.78 -3.79 -4.62
N HIS A 199 -11.02 -2.71 -4.44
CA HIS A 199 -10.29 -2.09 -5.54
C HIS A 199 -9.21 -3.00 -6.10
N PHE A 200 -8.47 -3.72 -5.24
CA PHE A 200 -7.50 -4.73 -5.65
C PHE A 200 -8.12 -5.75 -6.60
N VAL A 201 -9.14 -6.44 -6.11
CA VAL A 201 -9.76 -7.54 -6.84
C VAL A 201 -10.39 -7.06 -8.14
N LYS A 202 -11.00 -5.86 -8.14
CA LYS A 202 -11.60 -5.26 -9.32
C LYS A 202 -10.57 -4.86 -10.38
N ASN A 203 -9.50 -4.18 -9.97
CA ASN A 203 -8.51 -3.63 -10.91
C ASN A 203 -7.67 -4.73 -11.58
N GLU A 204 -7.37 -5.80 -10.84
CA GLU A 204 -6.62 -6.96 -11.36
C GLU A 204 -7.52 -7.99 -12.05
N ASN A 205 -8.83 -7.72 -12.20
CA ASN A 205 -9.82 -8.64 -12.76
C ASN A 205 -9.82 -10.04 -12.10
N LEU A 206 -9.61 -10.10 -10.77
CA LEU A 206 -9.46 -11.35 -10.02
C LEU A 206 -10.78 -12.00 -9.61
N VAL A 207 -11.89 -11.28 -9.76
CA VAL A 207 -13.26 -11.76 -9.54
C VAL A 207 -14.15 -11.20 -10.64
N GLU A 208 -15.11 -12.02 -11.09
CA GLU A 208 -16.13 -11.63 -12.06
C GLU A 208 -16.86 -10.35 -11.62
N THR A 209 -16.90 -9.35 -12.50
CA THR A 209 -17.52 -8.04 -12.23
C THR A 209 -18.97 -8.17 -11.82
N GLU A 210 -19.72 -9.12 -12.40
CA GLU A 210 -21.11 -9.40 -12.03
C GLU A 210 -21.29 -9.75 -10.55
N LYS A 211 -20.34 -10.46 -9.93
CA LYS A 211 -20.39 -10.78 -8.50
C LYS A 211 -20.16 -9.55 -7.64
N LEU A 212 -19.23 -8.68 -8.04
CA LEU A 212 -18.92 -7.43 -7.35
C LEU A 212 -20.14 -6.49 -7.37
N ASP A 213 -20.75 -6.33 -8.55
CA ASP A 213 -21.92 -5.47 -8.77
C ASP A 213 -23.16 -6.01 -8.06
N LYS A 214 -23.38 -7.34 -8.10
CA LYS A 214 -24.48 -8.00 -7.39
C LYS A 214 -24.49 -7.70 -5.90
N TYR A 215 -23.32 -7.54 -5.29
CA TYR A 215 -23.20 -7.32 -3.85
C TYR A 215 -23.17 -5.83 -3.46
N LYS A 216 -23.08 -4.92 -4.43
CA LYS A 216 -23.02 -3.46 -4.22
C LYS A 216 -22.02 -3.07 -3.13
N ILE A 217 -20.85 -3.73 -3.13
CA ILE A 217 -19.90 -3.66 -2.03
C ILE A 217 -19.42 -2.23 -1.82
N TYR A 218 -19.06 -1.55 -2.91
CA TYR A 218 -18.51 -0.21 -2.85
C TYR A 218 -19.52 0.82 -2.32
N GLU A 219 -20.78 0.78 -2.78
CA GLU A 219 -21.80 1.69 -2.28
C GLU A 219 -22.10 1.46 -0.80
N ARG A 220 -22.06 0.19 -0.36
CA ARG A 220 -22.28 -0.19 1.04
C ARG A 220 -21.13 0.25 1.94
N ILE A 221 -19.88 0.14 1.49
CA ILE A 221 -18.71 0.69 2.21
C ILE A 221 -18.87 2.21 2.39
N LYS A 222 -19.16 2.94 1.31
CA LYS A 222 -19.38 4.40 1.36
C LYS A 222 -20.50 4.79 2.31
N SER A 223 -21.61 4.05 2.29
CA SER A 223 -22.72 4.28 3.21
C SER A 223 -22.28 4.16 4.67
N GLN A 224 -21.50 3.14 5.02
CA GLN A 224 -20.98 2.96 6.38
C GLN A 224 -20.00 4.08 6.77
N GLN A 225 -19.08 4.47 5.87
CA GLN A 225 -18.16 5.59 6.11
C GLN A 225 -18.92 6.90 6.38
N GLN A 226 -20.00 7.17 5.64
CA GLN A 226 -20.86 8.34 5.87
C GLN A 226 -21.61 8.28 7.20
N ILE A 227 -22.06 7.10 7.64
CA ILE A 227 -22.70 6.93 8.95
C ILE A 227 -21.71 7.27 10.06
N ILE A 228 -20.47 6.78 9.98
CA ILE A 228 -19.40 7.11 10.93
C ILE A 228 -19.16 8.63 10.96
N ALA A 229 -18.96 9.25 9.79
CA ALA A 229 -18.69 10.68 9.70
C ALA A 229 -19.80 11.58 10.28
N LYS A 230 -21.07 11.15 10.19
CA LYS A 230 -22.21 11.87 10.77
C LYS A 230 -22.26 11.79 12.30
N ASN A 231 -21.75 10.72 12.89
CA ASN A 231 -21.73 10.54 14.34
C ASN A 231 -20.57 11.29 15.02
N CYS A 232 -19.64 11.88 14.26
CA CYS A 232 -18.52 12.69 14.75
C CYS A 232 -18.81 14.21 14.81
N ARG A 233 -20.01 14.66 14.40
CA ARG A 233 -20.48 16.05 14.51
C ARG A 233 -21.45 16.19 15.67
#